data_AF-A0A7J3MA03-F1
#
_entry.id   AF-A0A7J3MA03-F1
#
_cell.length_a   1.000
_cell.length_b   1.000
_cell.length_c   1.000
_cell.angle_alpha   90.00
_cell.angle_beta   90.00
_cell.angle_gamma   90.00
#
_symmetry.space_group_name_H-M   'P 1'
#
loop_
_entity.id
_entity.type
_entity.pdbx_description
1 polymer ?
#
loop_
_entity_poly.entity_id
_entity_poly.type
_entity_poly.pdbx_seq_one_letter_code
_entity_poly.pdbx_strand_id
1 'polypeptide(L)'
;SLEEHVGPVYLVGDLRDPRYIHVFDAFHTYIELNLNVMEDVFKTYRQKMSIGLKDLDLNQAINIILSKGNPTIQEKALCFTVVPGYDDRKIRYPGALLDRRNGETYKAYWQKALKADPDLILITSWNEWHEGTEIEPSREYGFTYLQLTAIYTAQFKKTSLPYIEKPKLILKYLPRIDNGTLSLNISSQDYTAFIITIKIILNSSLEASYMEGYLTSTIRQDNLDVITVVFPVLKSGESVTMRFQLRRHLPDTVNIKETTVEYYSANGERFKQEVGEEYYHRLTVRGPSDLAITIFGQLYIARNGNINLWMRRQAVEVHVLSEVIQISDNERLRFTGWSDGNVESRRIVKLEKPLTLETIYQRQFRLIFEDTYNIILIPSSMEENWYVENSNVNISVKAIQYINNSTRKVLTSYFINDVEHSVSTQEDLFIIRIVIDQAVKLKFKYVTQYFIKGYSKFSRVLGEGWYPEGSEAILSVDNDSVPMEGLLGLIGGTYNADSKTKRLRVTGPMEAHFAWTPNYRLPTTISLFAIGLSIGILSLLIVRRHRKRTSSTDS
;
A
#
# COMPACT_ATOMS: atom_id res chain seq x y z
N SER A 1 28.42 26.84 60.00
CA SER A 1 27.12 27.57 60.11
C SER A 1 26.26 27.25 58.88
N LEU A 2 25.01 27.73 58.84
CA LEU A 2 24.15 27.64 57.64
C LEU A 2 24.88 28.20 56.40
N GLU A 3 25.55 29.34 56.56
CA GLU A 3 26.27 30.01 55.47
C GLU A 3 27.47 29.22 54.94
N GLU A 4 28.12 28.38 55.76
CA GLU A 4 29.17 27.48 55.26
C GLU A 4 28.62 26.44 54.26
N HIS A 5 27.33 26.12 54.33
CA HIS A 5 26.69 25.12 53.47
C HIS A 5 25.96 25.73 52.26
N VAL A 6 25.36 26.92 52.42
CA VAL A 6 24.51 27.54 51.38
C VAL A 6 25.10 28.82 50.77
N GLY A 7 26.25 29.26 51.26
CA GLY A 7 26.82 30.57 50.93
C GLY A 7 26.21 31.71 51.76
N PRO A 8 26.56 32.97 51.45
CA PRO A 8 26.05 34.15 52.17
C PRO A 8 24.53 34.20 52.19
N VAL A 9 23.93 34.46 53.36
CA VAL A 9 22.48 34.60 53.51
C VAL A 9 22.15 36.07 53.79
N TYR A 10 21.19 36.62 53.06
CA TYR A 10 20.66 37.96 53.31
C TYR A 10 19.25 37.87 53.89
N LEU A 11 19.05 38.44 55.07
CA LEU A 11 17.75 38.48 55.73
C LEU A 11 17.01 39.76 55.35
N VAL A 12 15.87 39.61 54.69
CA VAL A 12 15.02 40.74 54.25
C VAL A 12 13.75 40.75 55.09
N GLY A 13 13.56 41.79 55.90
CA GLY A 13 12.44 41.89 56.85
C GLY A 13 11.22 42.63 56.29
N ASP A 14 10.02 42.06 56.43
CA ASP A 14 8.74 42.74 56.17
C ASP A 14 8.31 43.56 57.39
N LEU A 15 8.83 44.78 57.53
CA LEU A 15 8.62 45.60 58.74
C LEU A 15 8.88 47.08 58.50
N ARG A 16 8.31 47.92 59.37
CA ARG A 16 8.47 49.39 59.34
C ARG A 16 9.33 49.93 60.49
N ASP A 17 9.69 49.09 61.45
CA ASP A 17 10.23 49.51 62.75
C ASP A 17 11.77 49.52 62.77
N PRO A 18 12.42 50.69 62.90
CA PRO A 18 13.88 50.81 62.91
C PRO A 18 14.58 50.05 64.05
N ARG A 19 13.86 49.66 65.11
CA ARG A 19 14.45 48.91 66.23
C ARG A 19 15.03 47.57 65.80
N TYR A 20 14.54 46.99 64.71
CA TYR A 20 15.00 45.70 64.19
C TYR A 20 16.12 45.83 63.14
N ILE A 21 16.73 47.02 62.98
CA ILE A 21 17.77 47.24 61.96
C ILE A 21 18.99 46.33 62.11
N HIS A 22 19.30 45.91 63.34
CA HIS A 22 20.42 45.03 63.65
C HIS A 22 20.17 43.56 63.27
N VAL A 23 18.92 43.19 62.97
CA VAL A 23 18.51 41.80 62.69
C VAL A 23 18.57 41.48 61.20
N PHE A 24 18.24 42.44 60.34
CA PHE A 24 18.05 42.21 58.90
C PHE A 24 19.08 42.98 58.07
N ASP A 25 19.36 42.48 56.88
CA ASP A 25 20.24 43.10 55.89
C ASP A 25 19.48 44.06 54.96
N ALA A 26 18.17 43.89 54.85
CA ALA A 26 17.28 44.74 54.06
C ALA A 26 15.87 44.76 54.66
N PHE A 27 15.05 45.73 54.24
CA PHE A 27 13.68 45.89 54.70
C PHE A 27 12.75 46.16 53.53
N HIS A 28 11.53 45.64 53.61
CA HIS A 28 10.46 45.94 52.67
C HIS A 28 9.10 45.99 53.40
N THR A 29 8.07 46.40 52.69
CA THR A 29 6.67 46.18 53.09
C THR A 29 5.97 45.38 52.01
N TYR A 30 5.42 44.20 52.29
CA TYR A 30 4.87 43.33 51.23
C TYR A 30 3.70 43.99 50.46
N ILE A 31 2.76 44.61 51.16
CA ILE A 31 1.66 45.38 50.55
C ILE A 31 1.48 46.69 51.31
N GLU A 32 1.44 47.79 50.57
CA GLU A 32 1.04 49.10 51.08
C GLU A 32 0.03 49.69 50.10
N LEU A 33 -1.19 49.93 50.56
CA LEU A 33 -2.31 50.35 49.70
C LEU A 33 -2.37 51.87 49.56
N ASN A 34 -1.68 52.60 50.44
CA ASN A 34 -1.62 54.06 50.40
C ASN A 34 -0.26 54.54 49.89
N LEU A 35 -0.28 55.17 48.71
CA LEU A 35 0.92 55.66 48.02
C LEU A 35 1.71 56.72 48.82
N ASN A 36 1.08 57.46 49.73
CA ASN A 36 1.78 58.43 50.60
C ASN A 36 2.42 57.74 51.80
N VAL A 37 1.73 56.78 52.41
CA VAL A 37 2.29 55.96 53.50
C VAL A 37 3.49 55.18 52.99
N MET A 38 3.40 54.58 51.80
CA MET A 38 4.52 53.91 51.14
C MET A 38 5.73 54.84 50.97
N GLU A 39 5.51 56.07 50.50
CA GLU A 39 6.60 57.03 50.31
C GLU A 39 7.28 57.39 51.64
N ASP A 40 6.51 57.52 52.71
CA ASP A 40 7.04 57.82 54.04
C ASP A 40 7.81 56.64 54.64
N VAL A 41 7.42 55.40 54.32
CA VAL A 41 8.20 54.20 54.63
C VAL A 41 9.54 54.23 53.88
N PHE A 42 9.56 54.53 52.59
CA PHE A 42 10.81 54.60 51.82
C PHE A 42 11.76 55.68 52.35
N LYS A 43 11.22 56.85 52.72
CA LYS A 43 12.00 57.90 53.40
C LYS A 43 12.58 57.39 54.72
N THR A 44 11.79 56.67 55.51
CA THR A 44 12.22 56.08 56.77
C THR A 44 13.37 55.10 56.56
N TYR A 45 13.26 54.21 55.56
CA TYR A 45 14.34 53.28 55.25
C TYR A 45 15.63 54.01 54.86
N ARG A 46 15.56 54.97 53.94
CA ARG A 46 16.73 55.73 53.50
C ARG A 46 17.37 56.52 54.65
N GLN A 47 16.58 57.20 55.47
CA GLN A 47 17.08 58.14 56.48
C GLN A 47 17.48 57.47 57.80
N LYS A 48 16.77 56.40 58.20
CA LYS A 48 16.91 55.80 59.54
C LYS A 48 17.38 54.36 59.53
N MET A 49 17.28 53.67 58.39
CA MET A 49 17.53 52.23 58.34
C MET A 49 18.56 51.80 57.29
N SER A 50 19.20 52.74 56.60
CA SER A 50 20.19 52.44 55.54
C SER A 50 21.58 52.09 56.07
N ILE A 51 21.88 52.38 57.33
CA ILE A 51 23.15 52.04 58.00
C ILE A 51 22.83 51.53 59.41
N GLY A 52 23.31 50.35 59.75
CA GLY A 52 23.12 49.72 61.06
C GLY A 52 24.40 49.08 61.60
N LEU A 53 24.32 48.52 62.81
CA LEU A 53 25.38 47.70 63.38
C LEU A 53 25.35 46.30 62.74
N LYS A 54 26.52 45.74 62.42
CA LYS A 54 26.64 44.40 61.85
C LYS A 54 26.58 43.35 62.97
N ASP A 55 25.58 42.47 62.94
CA ASP A 55 25.41 41.34 63.87
C ASP A 55 25.44 41.72 65.36
N LEU A 56 25.14 42.97 65.69
CA LEU A 56 25.28 43.55 67.02
C LEU A 56 24.06 44.39 67.38
N ASP A 57 23.50 44.14 68.56
CA ASP A 57 22.59 45.10 69.17
C ASP A 57 23.34 46.32 69.75
N LEU A 58 22.59 47.35 70.14
CA LEU A 58 23.17 48.58 70.68
C LEU A 58 24.00 48.35 71.94
N ASN A 59 23.56 47.47 72.84
CA ASN A 59 24.26 47.20 74.10
C ASN A 59 25.58 46.46 73.84
N GLN A 60 25.57 45.50 72.91
CA GLN A 60 26.76 44.79 72.48
C GLN A 60 27.77 45.75 71.84
N ALA A 61 27.32 46.66 70.97
CA ALA A 61 28.19 47.68 70.39
C ALA A 61 28.76 48.64 71.45
N ILE A 62 27.96 49.08 72.43
CA ILE A 62 28.44 49.89 73.56
C ILE A 62 29.54 49.14 74.33
N ASN A 63 29.35 47.85 74.63
CA ASN A 63 30.36 47.04 75.32
C ASN A 63 31.67 46.92 74.52
N ILE A 64 31.59 46.80 73.19
CA ILE A 64 32.76 46.80 72.31
C ILE A 64 33.49 48.15 72.38
N ILE A 65 32.75 49.27 72.33
CA ILE A 65 33.34 50.62 72.42
C ILE A 65 34.01 50.83 73.78
N LEU A 66 33.34 50.46 74.88
CA LEU A 66 33.87 50.62 76.25
C LEU A 66 35.15 49.79 76.48
N SER A 67 35.28 48.65 75.79
CA SER A 67 36.50 47.83 75.78
C SER A 67 37.57 48.31 74.78
N LYS A 68 37.42 49.52 74.22
CA LYS A 68 38.30 50.13 73.20
C LYS A 68 38.34 49.36 71.86
N GLY A 69 37.34 48.53 71.60
CA GLY A 69 37.12 47.91 70.29
C GLY A 69 36.35 48.84 69.33
N ASN A 70 36.30 48.46 68.06
CA ASN A 70 35.56 49.19 67.03
C ASN A 70 34.37 48.34 66.54
N PRO A 71 33.11 48.72 66.83
CA PRO A 71 31.96 48.02 66.30
C PRO A 71 31.91 48.20 64.77
N THR A 72 31.47 47.15 64.07
CA THR A 72 31.34 47.20 62.61
C THR A 72 29.96 47.75 62.24
N ILE A 73 29.95 48.74 61.35
CA ILE A 73 28.73 49.24 60.70
C ILE A 73 28.51 48.51 59.37
N GLN A 74 27.26 48.39 58.97
CA GLN A 74 26.82 47.71 57.76
C GLN A 74 25.79 48.58 57.04
N GLU A 75 25.99 48.77 55.74
CA GLU A 75 24.95 49.31 54.87
C GLU A 75 23.83 48.28 54.69
N LYS A 76 22.59 48.75 54.78
CA LYS A 76 21.40 47.92 54.61
C LYS A 76 20.80 48.20 53.25
N ALA A 77 20.41 47.15 52.53
CA ALA A 77 19.84 47.31 51.21
C ALA A 77 18.41 47.85 51.29
N LEU A 78 18.10 48.80 50.42
CA LEU A 78 16.79 49.41 50.30
C LEU A 78 15.92 48.62 49.32
N CYS A 79 15.05 47.78 49.86
CA CYS A 79 14.10 46.98 49.09
C CYS A 79 12.73 47.66 49.07
N PHE A 80 12.36 48.25 47.93
CA PHE A 80 11.10 48.98 47.80
C PHE A 80 10.06 48.17 47.04
N THR A 81 8.87 48.09 47.60
CA THR A 81 7.79 47.30 47.01
C THR A 81 6.89 48.13 46.12
N VAL A 82 6.51 47.58 44.97
CA VAL A 82 5.53 48.16 44.04
C VAL A 82 4.33 47.22 43.90
N VAL A 83 3.13 47.80 43.79
CA VAL A 83 1.86 47.06 43.74
C VAL A 83 1.03 47.61 42.56
N PRO A 84 0.48 46.76 41.68
CA PRO A 84 -0.26 47.24 40.51
C PRO A 84 -1.67 47.73 40.85
N GLY A 85 -2.25 47.16 41.89
CA GLY A 85 -3.56 47.40 42.49
C GLY A 85 -3.85 46.31 43.51
N TYR A 86 -5.02 46.35 44.11
CA TYR A 86 -5.43 45.38 45.13
C TYR A 86 -6.97 45.31 45.19
N ASP A 87 -7.54 44.12 45.26
CA ASP A 87 -8.97 43.92 45.51
C ASP A 87 -9.22 42.54 46.14
N ASP A 88 -9.36 42.49 47.46
CA ASP A 88 -9.70 41.26 48.20
C ASP A 88 -11.17 41.21 48.63
N ARG A 89 -12.02 42.12 48.15
CA ARG A 89 -13.45 42.22 48.55
C ARG A 89 -14.25 40.97 48.20
N LYS A 90 -13.73 40.12 47.31
CA LYS A 90 -14.29 38.81 46.99
C LYS A 90 -14.11 37.78 48.12
N ILE A 91 -13.03 37.89 48.90
CA ILE A 91 -12.64 36.89 49.91
C ILE A 91 -12.57 37.44 51.34
N ARG A 92 -12.59 38.76 51.55
CA ARG A 92 -12.58 39.41 52.88
C ARG A 92 -13.68 40.46 53.01
N TYR A 93 -14.17 40.66 54.23
CA TYR A 93 -15.14 41.71 54.59
C TYR A 93 -14.62 42.53 55.79
N PRO A 94 -14.57 43.88 55.73
CA PRO A 94 -15.05 44.72 54.62
C PRO A 94 -14.18 44.66 53.35
N GLY A 95 -13.00 44.02 53.41
CA GLY A 95 -12.02 43.99 52.32
C GLY A 95 -11.40 45.37 52.05
N ALA A 96 -10.44 45.42 51.14
CA ALA A 96 -9.78 46.64 50.69
C ALA A 96 -9.71 46.70 49.16
N LEU A 97 -9.67 47.92 48.63
CA LEU A 97 -9.56 48.20 47.20
C LEU A 97 -8.51 49.28 46.97
N LEU A 98 -7.53 48.96 46.12
CA LEU A 98 -6.68 49.91 45.43
C LEU A 98 -6.91 49.72 43.93
N ASP A 99 -7.69 50.62 43.33
CA ASP A 99 -7.98 50.57 41.89
C ASP A 99 -6.68 50.67 41.09
N ARG A 100 -6.53 49.81 40.10
CA ARG A 100 -5.39 49.80 39.17
C ARG A 100 -5.35 51.04 38.27
N ARG A 101 -6.49 51.73 38.08
CA ARG A 101 -6.65 52.96 37.28
C ARG A 101 -6.01 52.84 35.89
N ASN A 102 -6.29 51.73 35.19
CA ASN A 102 -5.70 51.41 33.88
C ASN A 102 -4.16 51.47 33.86
N GLY A 103 -3.52 51.06 34.96
CA GLY A 103 -2.06 51.01 35.11
C GLY A 103 -1.45 52.26 35.73
N GLU A 104 -2.19 53.36 35.88
CA GLU A 104 -1.66 54.59 36.49
C GLU A 104 -1.24 54.41 37.95
N THR A 105 -1.94 53.55 38.70
CA THR A 105 -1.56 53.20 40.07
C THR A 105 -0.18 52.55 40.08
N TYR A 106 0.03 51.51 39.26
CA TYR A 106 1.31 50.82 39.20
C TYR A 106 2.46 51.74 38.79
N LYS A 107 2.23 52.59 37.78
CA LYS A 107 3.18 53.62 37.33
C LYS A 107 3.59 54.55 38.46
N ALA A 108 2.63 55.00 39.27
CA ALA A 108 2.90 55.89 40.39
C ALA A 108 3.73 55.22 41.49
N TYR A 109 3.45 53.96 41.82
CA TYR A 109 4.26 53.17 42.76
C TYR A 109 5.70 53.02 42.27
N TRP A 110 5.89 52.63 41.00
CA TRP A 110 7.21 52.53 40.39
C TRP A 110 7.98 53.85 40.38
N GLN A 111 7.35 54.95 39.96
CA GLN A 111 7.99 56.26 39.91
C GLN A 111 8.47 56.72 41.29
N LYS A 112 7.67 56.50 42.34
CA LYS A 112 8.07 56.83 43.72
C LYS A 112 9.21 55.93 44.21
N ALA A 113 9.14 54.62 43.93
CA ALA A 113 10.21 53.69 44.27
C ALA A 113 11.54 54.09 43.60
N LEU A 114 11.53 54.32 42.28
CA LEU A 114 12.72 54.73 41.53
C LEU A 114 13.30 56.06 42.02
N LYS A 115 12.45 57.03 42.36
CA LYS A 115 12.88 58.33 42.91
C LYS A 115 13.58 58.19 44.27
N ALA A 116 13.24 57.16 45.04
CA ALA A 116 13.83 56.90 46.35
C ALA A 116 15.20 56.18 46.27
N ASP A 117 15.71 55.90 45.07
CA ASP A 117 17.01 55.25 44.79
C ASP A 117 17.14 53.87 45.47
N PRO A 118 16.35 52.88 45.02
CA PRO A 118 16.34 51.54 45.61
C PRO A 118 17.58 50.72 45.22
N ASP A 119 17.97 49.80 46.10
CA ASP A 119 18.91 48.73 45.78
C ASP A 119 18.16 47.51 45.20
N LEU A 120 16.93 47.26 45.66
CA LEU A 120 16.05 46.20 45.18
C LEU A 120 14.63 46.73 44.99
N ILE A 121 13.92 46.15 44.02
CA ILE A 121 12.48 46.30 43.88
C ILE A 121 11.80 44.95 44.12
N LEU A 122 10.82 44.93 45.00
CA LEU A 122 9.90 43.81 45.15
C LEU A 122 8.60 44.13 44.39
N ILE A 123 8.11 43.19 43.59
CA ILE A 123 6.81 43.34 42.91
C ILE A 123 5.82 42.42 43.60
N THR A 124 4.77 43.00 44.16
CA THR A 124 3.65 42.24 44.73
C THR A 124 2.48 42.33 43.75
N SER A 125 2.20 41.29 42.95
CA SER A 125 2.81 39.94 42.92
C SER A 125 2.83 39.38 41.50
N TRP A 126 3.42 38.19 41.30
CA TRP A 126 3.22 37.46 40.02
C TRP A 126 1.74 37.10 39.83
N ASN A 127 1.15 36.31 40.75
CA ASN A 127 -0.16 35.69 40.57
C ASN A 127 -1.00 35.52 41.85
N GLU A 128 -0.95 36.45 42.79
CA GLU A 128 -1.86 36.42 43.96
C GLU A 128 -3.26 36.94 43.59
N TRP A 129 -3.99 36.11 42.85
CA TRP A 129 -5.32 36.41 42.31
C TRP A 129 -6.38 36.65 43.38
N HIS A 130 -6.19 36.11 44.58
CA HIS A 130 -7.14 36.31 45.67
C HIS A 130 -7.16 37.74 46.19
N GLU A 131 -6.03 38.44 46.07
CA GLU A 131 -5.85 39.84 46.49
C GLU A 131 -5.85 40.81 45.31
N GLY A 132 -5.99 40.32 44.07
CA GLY A 132 -6.01 41.15 42.87
C GLY A 132 -4.72 41.91 42.61
N THR A 133 -3.56 41.37 43.05
CA THR A 133 -2.23 42.00 42.92
C THR A 133 -1.40 41.44 41.75
N GLU A 134 -1.93 40.50 40.98
CA GLU A 134 -1.23 39.80 39.91
C GLU A 134 -0.73 40.74 38.80
N ILE A 135 0.47 40.48 38.30
CA ILE A 135 0.96 40.98 37.01
C ILE A 135 0.89 39.92 35.91
N GLU A 136 0.58 38.66 36.27
CA GLU A 136 0.30 37.56 35.35
C GLU A 136 -0.79 37.98 34.33
N PRO A 137 -0.63 37.66 33.03
CA PRO A 137 -1.61 38.06 32.03
C PRO A 137 -3.02 37.52 32.32
N SER A 138 -4.01 38.41 32.21
CA SER A 138 -5.43 38.09 32.45
C SER A 138 -6.29 38.39 31.22
N ARG A 139 -7.55 37.96 31.24
CA ARG A 139 -8.53 38.33 30.19
C ARG A 139 -8.85 39.83 30.23
N GLU A 140 -8.87 40.42 31.42
CA GLU A 140 -9.21 41.81 31.70
C GLU A 140 -8.09 42.76 31.30
N TYR A 141 -6.83 42.37 31.57
CA TYR A 141 -5.68 43.27 31.48
C TYR A 141 -4.66 42.87 30.41
N GLY A 142 -4.78 41.69 29.82
CA GLY A 142 -3.82 41.16 28.86
C GLY A 142 -2.40 41.22 29.45
N PHE A 143 -1.44 41.72 28.67
CA PHE A 143 -0.04 41.82 29.07
C PHE A 143 0.35 43.18 29.66
N THR A 144 -0.62 44.06 29.93
CA THR A 144 -0.36 45.46 30.33
C THR A 144 0.62 45.56 31.51
N TYR A 145 0.42 44.76 32.56
CA TYR A 145 1.27 44.82 33.76
C TYR A 145 2.65 44.18 33.57
N LEU A 146 2.79 43.17 32.71
CA LEU A 146 4.10 42.67 32.30
C LEU A 146 4.88 43.72 31.48
N GLN A 147 4.20 44.42 30.57
CA GLN A 147 4.81 45.48 29.76
C GLN A 147 5.25 46.66 30.62
N LEU A 148 4.41 47.12 31.54
CA LEU A 148 4.79 48.16 32.52
C LEU A 148 5.97 47.72 33.37
N THR A 149 5.96 46.47 33.86
CA THR A 149 7.07 45.89 34.62
C THR A 149 8.37 45.89 33.80
N ALA A 150 8.33 45.52 32.53
CA ALA A 150 9.50 45.56 31.65
C ALA A 150 10.05 46.99 31.47
N ILE A 151 9.17 47.97 31.25
CA ILE A 151 9.54 49.39 31.12
C ILE A 151 10.26 49.89 32.36
N TYR A 152 9.66 49.69 33.54
CA TYR A 152 10.25 50.19 34.77
C TYR A 152 11.45 49.39 35.25
N THR A 153 11.52 48.10 34.96
CA THR A 153 12.72 47.29 35.22
C THR A 153 13.89 47.77 34.35
N ALA A 154 13.65 48.11 33.09
CA ALA A 154 14.68 48.68 32.22
C ALA A 154 15.16 50.05 32.76
N GLN A 155 14.25 50.90 33.25
CA GLN A 155 14.61 52.15 33.92
C GLN A 155 15.44 51.91 35.20
N PHE A 156 14.99 51.00 36.07
CA PHE A 156 15.68 50.62 37.31
C PHE A 156 17.12 50.15 37.03
N LYS A 157 17.27 49.22 36.08
CA LYS A 157 18.56 48.65 35.71
C LYS A 157 19.40 49.57 34.80
N LYS A 158 18.85 50.71 34.38
CA LYS A 158 19.46 51.64 33.41
C LYS A 158 19.84 50.93 32.10
N THR A 159 18.97 50.04 31.63
CA THR A 159 19.11 49.30 30.37
C THR A 159 18.03 49.71 29.37
N SER A 160 18.16 49.30 28.12
CA SER A 160 17.06 49.37 27.15
C SER A 160 15.99 48.31 27.46
N LEU A 161 14.79 48.50 26.91
CA LEU A 161 13.79 47.44 26.84
C LEU A 161 14.35 46.23 26.07
N PRO A 162 14.03 44.99 26.49
CA PRO A 162 14.40 43.82 25.73
C PRO A 162 13.75 43.86 24.35
N TYR A 163 14.49 43.44 23.33
CA TYR A 163 13.95 43.27 21.99
C TYR A 163 12.85 42.21 21.98
N ILE A 164 11.79 42.44 21.20
CA ILE A 164 10.65 41.53 21.12
C ILE A 164 10.91 40.53 20.02
N GLU A 165 11.16 39.30 20.43
CA GLU A 165 11.36 38.19 19.52
C GLU A 165 10.00 37.68 19.05
N LYS A 166 9.72 37.83 17.74
CA LYS A 166 8.49 37.33 17.12
C LYS A 166 8.53 35.80 17.03
N PRO A 167 7.62 35.06 17.68
CA PRO A 167 7.55 33.62 17.51
C PRO A 167 7.18 33.28 16.07
N LYS A 168 7.91 32.35 15.45
CA LYS A 168 7.63 31.91 14.08
C LYS A 168 6.83 30.62 14.12
N LEU A 169 5.50 30.75 14.02
CA LEU A 169 4.62 29.57 13.99
C LEU A 169 4.56 28.94 12.60
N ILE A 170 4.77 27.63 12.55
CA ILE A 170 4.52 26.81 11.36
C ILE A 170 3.27 25.98 11.60
N LEU A 171 2.29 26.16 10.71
CA LEU A 171 1.07 25.38 10.69
C LEU A 171 1.03 24.50 9.46
N LYS A 172 0.77 23.21 9.67
CA LYS A 172 0.74 22.20 8.62
C LYS A 172 -0.40 21.22 8.85
N TYR A 173 -1.39 21.30 7.99
CA TYR A 173 -2.36 20.22 7.83
C TYR A 173 -1.69 18.96 7.29
N LEU A 174 -1.98 17.81 7.90
CA LEU A 174 -1.48 16.52 7.43
C LEU A 174 -2.05 16.20 6.03
N PRO A 175 -1.37 15.39 5.20
CA PRO A 175 -1.74 15.20 3.80
C PRO A 175 -3.05 14.45 3.58
N ARG A 176 -3.67 13.89 4.64
CA ARG A 176 -4.87 13.06 4.56
C ARG A 176 -5.76 13.17 5.78
N ILE A 177 -7.02 12.79 5.60
CA ILE A 177 -8.00 12.54 6.66
C ILE A 177 -8.07 11.02 6.87
N ASP A 178 -7.69 10.57 8.06
CA ASP A 178 -7.62 9.15 8.41
C ASP A 178 -8.83 8.74 9.24
N ASN A 179 -9.68 7.84 8.74
CA ASN A 179 -10.89 7.38 9.45
C ASN A 179 -11.79 8.55 9.93
N GLY A 180 -11.88 9.62 9.15
CA GLY A 180 -12.61 10.82 9.52
C GLY A 180 -11.85 11.77 10.43
N THR A 181 -10.61 11.49 10.81
CA THR A 181 -9.79 12.38 11.64
C THR A 181 -8.97 13.34 10.78
N LEU A 182 -9.29 14.63 10.85
CA LEU A 182 -8.46 15.72 10.32
C LEU A 182 -7.36 16.04 11.34
N SER A 183 -6.12 16.21 10.88
CA SER A 183 -4.97 16.51 11.76
C SER A 183 -4.26 17.80 11.33
N LEU A 184 -3.96 18.65 12.31
CA LEU A 184 -3.23 19.91 12.15
C LEU A 184 -2.02 19.90 13.09
N ASN A 185 -0.82 19.98 12.52
CA ASN A 185 0.40 20.19 13.28
C ASN A 185 0.70 21.69 13.39
N ILE A 186 1.05 22.15 14.59
CA ILE A 186 1.58 23.48 14.85
C ILE A 186 2.92 23.36 15.56
N SER A 187 3.89 24.18 15.17
CA SER A 187 5.20 24.24 15.82
C SER A 187 5.66 25.68 15.96
N SER A 188 6.42 25.96 17.02
CA SER A 188 7.06 27.26 17.20
C SER A 188 8.54 27.16 16.87
N GLN A 189 8.98 27.91 15.86
CA GLN A 189 10.39 28.06 15.54
C GLN A 189 10.95 29.29 16.26
N ASP A 190 12.22 29.16 16.64
CA ASP A 190 13.07 30.21 17.20
C ASP A 190 12.68 30.66 18.62
N TYR A 191 11.40 30.98 18.85
CA TYR A 191 10.92 31.57 20.11
C TYR A 191 9.64 30.92 20.63
N THR A 192 9.38 31.09 21.92
CA THR A 192 8.16 30.58 22.59
C THR A 192 6.96 31.46 22.23
N ALA A 193 5.86 30.84 21.83
CA ALA A 193 4.57 31.50 21.64
C ALA A 193 3.66 31.29 22.86
N PHE A 194 2.89 32.31 23.21
CA PHE A 194 1.96 32.31 24.33
C PHE A 194 0.53 32.54 23.84
N ILE A 195 -0.44 31.97 24.58
CA ILE A 195 -1.88 32.12 24.35
C ILE A 195 -2.22 31.93 22.87
N ILE A 196 -1.91 30.74 22.35
CA ILE A 196 -2.15 30.41 20.95
C ILE A 196 -3.64 30.10 20.80
N THR A 197 -4.32 30.88 19.96
CA THR A 197 -5.73 30.72 19.60
C THR A 197 -5.83 30.39 18.12
N ILE A 198 -6.32 29.20 17.81
CA ILE A 198 -6.51 28.72 16.44
C ILE A 198 -7.99 28.67 16.14
N LYS A 199 -8.42 29.35 15.09
CA LYS A 199 -9.78 29.33 14.57
C LYS A 199 -9.79 28.65 13.21
N ILE A 200 -10.57 27.57 13.07
CA ILE A 200 -10.72 26.81 11.83
C ILE A 200 -12.17 26.94 11.37
N ILE A 201 -12.38 27.32 10.10
CA ILE A 201 -13.71 27.45 9.49
C ILE A 201 -13.86 26.40 8.39
N LEU A 202 -14.89 25.56 8.50
CA LEU A 202 -15.14 24.42 7.60
C LEU A 202 -16.45 24.61 6.78
N ASN A 203 -16.47 24.21 5.50
CA ASN A 203 -17.60 24.45 4.59
C ASN A 203 -18.70 23.37 4.51
N SER A 204 -18.75 22.40 5.41
CA SER A 204 -19.69 21.28 5.30
C SER A 204 -20.28 20.94 6.66
N SER A 205 -21.44 20.27 6.64
CA SER A 205 -22.16 19.81 7.81
C SER A 205 -21.33 18.75 8.55
N LEU A 206 -20.35 19.19 9.33
CA LEU A 206 -19.37 18.36 10.01
C LEU A 206 -19.44 18.67 11.50
N GLU A 207 -20.04 17.75 12.25
CA GLU A 207 -19.81 17.68 13.70
C GLU A 207 -18.37 17.24 13.95
N ALA A 208 -17.44 18.19 13.78
CA ALA A 208 -16.07 18.02 14.20
C ALA A 208 -16.05 18.02 15.73
N SER A 209 -15.68 16.90 16.34
CA SER A 209 -15.43 16.80 17.77
C SER A 209 -13.93 16.75 18.01
N TYR A 210 -13.46 17.49 19.00
CA TYR A 210 -12.04 17.52 19.37
C TYR A 210 -11.72 16.41 20.36
N MET A 211 -10.50 15.84 20.26
CA MET A 211 -10.12 14.63 21.00
C MET A 211 -9.10 14.86 22.13
N GLU A 212 -8.62 16.08 22.40
CA GLU A 212 -7.48 16.31 23.31
C GLU A 212 -7.71 17.42 24.37
N GLY A 213 -6.88 17.45 25.41
CA GLY A 213 -7.06 18.23 26.65
C GLY A 213 -6.82 19.74 26.58
N TYR A 214 -7.13 20.38 25.46
CA TYR A 214 -7.03 21.83 25.30
C TYR A 214 -8.42 22.50 25.42
N LEU A 215 -8.45 23.80 25.71
CA LEU A 215 -9.72 24.53 25.74
C LEU A 215 -10.24 24.68 24.31
N THR A 216 -11.33 23.98 24.01
CA THR A 216 -11.95 24.02 22.69
C THR A 216 -13.41 24.38 22.74
N SER A 217 -13.85 25.15 21.74
CA SER A 217 -15.27 25.38 21.48
C SER A 217 -15.58 25.12 20.01
N THR A 218 -16.79 24.63 19.77
CA THR A 218 -17.32 24.44 18.42
C THR A 218 -18.66 25.13 18.34
N ILE A 219 -18.76 26.12 17.45
CA ILE A 219 -19.98 26.89 17.22
C ILE A 219 -20.35 26.76 15.75
N ARG A 220 -21.63 26.50 15.49
CA ARG A 220 -22.16 26.49 14.13
C ARG A 220 -22.68 27.89 13.78
N GLN A 221 -22.11 28.51 12.75
CA GLN A 221 -22.46 29.85 12.28
C GLN A 221 -22.70 29.83 10.77
N ASP A 222 -23.87 30.26 10.31
CA ASP A 222 -24.21 30.36 8.87
C ASP A 222 -23.93 29.08 8.05
N ASN A 223 -24.26 27.91 8.60
CA ASN A 223 -23.94 26.57 8.05
C ASN A 223 -22.45 26.21 7.98
N LEU A 224 -21.58 26.96 8.64
CA LEU A 224 -20.17 26.66 8.81
C LEU A 224 -19.90 26.20 10.24
N ASP A 225 -19.02 25.23 10.39
CA ASP A 225 -18.52 24.80 11.69
C ASP A 225 -17.25 25.58 12.00
N VAL A 226 -17.25 26.30 13.13
CA VAL A 226 -16.14 27.11 13.61
C VAL A 226 -15.54 26.41 14.83
N ILE A 227 -14.32 25.91 14.68
CA ILE A 227 -13.57 25.28 15.76
C ILE A 227 -12.58 26.31 16.30
N THR A 228 -12.64 26.58 17.60
CA THR A 228 -11.63 27.40 18.30
C THR A 228 -10.86 26.51 19.25
N VAL A 229 -9.53 26.53 19.13
CA VAL A 229 -8.60 25.84 20.04
C VAL A 229 -7.73 26.88 20.71
N VAL A 230 -7.66 26.85 22.05
CA VAL A 230 -6.79 27.72 22.83
C VAL A 230 -5.84 26.88 23.66
N PHE A 231 -4.55 27.17 23.57
CA PHE A 231 -3.54 26.55 24.42
C PHE A 231 -2.48 27.55 24.90
N PRO A 232 -1.98 27.39 26.13
CA PRO A 232 -1.34 28.49 26.86
C PRO A 232 0.08 28.81 26.38
N VAL A 233 0.83 27.80 25.95
CA VAL A 233 2.25 27.96 25.59
C VAL A 233 2.68 26.92 24.57
N LEU A 234 3.54 27.33 23.64
CA LEU A 234 4.29 26.46 22.75
C LEU A 234 5.75 26.90 22.79
N LYS A 235 6.63 26.13 23.43
CA LYS A 235 8.03 26.54 23.57
C LYS A 235 8.74 26.52 22.22
N SER A 236 9.84 27.27 22.14
CA SER A 236 10.73 27.19 20.99
C SER A 236 11.16 25.75 20.71
N GLY A 237 10.99 25.30 19.47
CA GLY A 237 11.30 23.94 19.02
C GLY A 237 10.22 22.90 19.32
N GLU A 238 9.16 23.22 20.07
CA GLU A 238 8.06 22.30 20.32
C GLU A 238 7.08 22.24 19.15
N SER A 239 6.43 21.08 19.01
CA SER A 239 5.35 20.86 18.06
C SER A 239 4.20 20.08 18.70
N VAL A 240 2.99 20.41 18.31
CA VAL A 240 1.74 19.79 18.78
C VAL A 240 0.92 19.39 17.56
N THR A 241 0.36 18.19 17.57
CA THR A 241 -0.56 17.72 16.51
C THR A 241 -1.95 17.59 17.09
N MET A 242 -2.85 18.47 16.66
CA MET A 242 -4.26 18.47 17.05
C MET A 242 -5.06 17.58 16.10
N ARG A 243 -6.00 16.81 16.66
CA ARG A 243 -6.86 15.88 15.92
C ARG A 243 -8.33 16.25 16.08
N PHE A 244 -9.03 16.36 14.95
CA PHE A 244 -10.44 16.72 14.88
C PHE A 244 -11.21 15.58 14.22
N GLN A 245 -12.11 14.94 14.98
CA GLN A 245 -12.93 13.85 14.47
C GLN A 245 -14.13 14.41 13.71
N LEU A 246 -14.13 14.24 12.40
CA LEU A 246 -15.24 14.57 11.51
C LEU A 246 -16.33 13.48 11.55
N ARG A 247 -17.52 13.78 11.03
CA ARG A 247 -18.66 12.84 10.95
C ARG A 247 -18.31 11.51 10.28
N ARG A 248 -19.09 10.47 10.58
CA ARG A 248 -18.95 9.11 9.99
C ARG A 248 -19.02 9.06 8.46
N HIS A 249 -19.75 9.98 7.83
CA HIS A 249 -19.88 10.05 6.36
C HIS A 249 -19.37 11.39 5.85
N LEU A 250 -18.18 11.37 5.24
CA LEU A 250 -17.57 12.55 4.65
C LEU A 250 -18.09 12.80 3.22
N PRO A 251 -18.29 14.07 2.83
CA PRO A 251 -18.56 14.44 1.44
C PRO A 251 -17.33 14.17 0.56
N ASP A 252 -17.51 14.14 -0.77
CA ASP A 252 -16.42 13.92 -1.73
C ASP A 252 -15.32 14.97 -1.68
N THR A 253 -15.63 16.17 -1.18
CA THR A 253 -14.66 17.23 -0.92
C THR A 253 -14.89 17.82 0.46
N VAL A 254 -13.83 17.90 1.25
CA VAL A 254 -13.79 18.62 2.52
C VAL A 254 -12.98 19.89 2.29
N ASN A 255 -13.60 21.05 2.51
CA ASN A 255 -12.95 22.35 2.36
C ASN A 255 -12.82 23.04 3.73
N ILE A 256 -11.59 23.41 4.03
CA ILE A 256 -11.19 24.30 5.12
C ILE A 256 -11.10 25.70 4.52
N LYS A 257 -12.12 26.53 4.76
CA LYS A 257 -12.21 27.89 4.18
C LYS A 257 -11.14 28.82 4.71
N GLU A 258 -10.85 28.71 6.00
CA GLU A 258 -9.93 29.62 6.66
C GLU A 258 -9.37 28.94 7.88
N THR A 259 -8.08 29.16 8.14
CA THR A 259 -7.47 28.88 9.43
C THR A 259 -6.70 30.10 9.88
N THR A 260 -7.13 30.68 11.00
CA THR A 260 -6.52 31.86 11.59
C THR A 260 -5.87 31.48 12.91
N VAL A 261 -4.66 31.98 13.14
CA VAL A 261 -3.91 31.79 14.38
C VAL A 261 -3.56 33.13 14.96
N GLU A 262 -3.92 33.31 16.21
CA GLU A 262 -3.52 34.45 17.02
C GLU A 262 -2.65 33.97 18.17
N TYR A 263 -1.56 34.68 18.45
CA TYR A 263 -0.60 34.29 19.47
C TYR A 263 0.18 35.52 19.94
N TYR A 264 0.89 35.35 21.06
CA TYR A 264 1.62 36.42 21.72
C TYR A 264 3.09 36.06 21.90
N SER A 265 3.98 37.05 21.82
CA SER A 265 5.35 36.92 22.34
C SER A 265 5.38 36.94 23.87
N ALA A 266 6.55 36.71 24.47
CA ALA A 266 6.74 36.72 25.92
C ALA A 266 6.36 38.04 26.62
N ASN A 267 6.36 39.16 25.90
CA ASN A 267 5.98 40.47 26.44
C ASN A 267 4.59 40.93 25.97
N GLY A 268 3.84 40.06 25.27
CA GLY A 268 2.46 40.34 24.90
C GLY A 268 2.23 41.08 23.61
N GLU A 269 3.22 41.18 22.73
CA GLU A 269 2.96 41.63 21.37
C GLU A 269 2.11 40.58 20.65
N ARG A 270 0.96 41.00 20.11
CA ARG A 270 0.01 40.13 19.44
C ARG A 270 0.40 39.96 17.98
N PHE A 271 0.43 38.72 17.52
CA PHE A 271 0.61 38.35 16.14
C PHE A 271 -0.63 37.60 15.62
N LYS A 272 -0.90 37.76 14.34
CA LYS A 272 -1.92 37.02 13.61
C LYS A 272 -1.30 36.41 12.36
N GLN A 273 -1.67 35.17 12.07
CA GLN A 273 -1.30 34.45 10.86
C GLN A 273 -2.54 33.80 10.26
N GLU A 274 -2.73 33.98 8.96
CA GLU A 274 -3.79 33.34 8.20
C GLU A 274 -3.18 32.26 7.30
N VAL A 275 -3.81 31.10 7.29
CA VAL A 275 -3.50 30.00 6.38
C VAL A 275 -4.63 29.95 5.37
N GLY A 276 -4.26 29.93 4.09
CA GLY A 276 -5.21 29.91 2.98
C GLY A 276 -6.10 28.66 2.96
N GLU A 277 -7.03 28.64 2.01
CA GLU A 277 -7.97 27.54 1.84
C GLU A 277 -7.25 26.20 1.60
N GLU A 278 -7.77 25.14 2.23
CA GLU A 278 -7.26 23.79 2.07
C GLU A 278 -8.37 22.85 1.63
N TYR A 279 -8.08 22.07 0.58
CA TYR A 279 -9.02 21.15 -0.04
C TYR A 279 -8.54 19.73 0.11
N TYR A 280 -9.43 18.87 0.60
CA TYR A 280 -9.25 17.43 0.61
C TYR A 280 -10.28 16.81 -0.33
N HIS A 281 -9.80 16.09 -1.34
CA HIS A 281 -10.66 15.39 -2.28
C HIS A 281 -10.63 13.90 -2.00
N ARG A 282 -11.78 13.25 -2.22
CA ARG A 282 -11.89 11.80 -2.15
C ARG A 282 -11.20 11.16 -3.35
N LEU A 283 -10.21 10.33 -3.06
CA LEU A 283 -9.67 9.33 -3.97
C LEU A 283 -10.36 8.00 -3.67
N THR A 284 -11.11 7.48 -4.63
CA THR A 284 -11.71 6.15 -4.58
C THR A 284 -10.94 5.23 -5.52
N VAL A 285 -10.38 4.14 -4.99
CA VAL A 285 -9.85 3.04 -5.81
C VAL A 285 -10.82 1.88 -5.74
N ARG A 286 -11.35 1.45 -6.89
CA ARG A 286 -12.29 0.33 -7.03
C ARG A 286 -11.60 -0.87 -7.65
N GLY A 287 -11.94 -2.07 -7.19
CA GLY A 287 -11.47 -3.32 -7.77
C GLY A 287 -12.04 -4.55 -7.09
N PRO A 288 -11.48 -5.74 -7.36
CA PRO A 288 -11.93 -6.99 -6.75
C PRO A 288 -11.71 -7.00 -5.24
N SER A 289 -12.39 -7.93 -4.56
CA SER A 289 -12.07 -8.28 -3.17
C SER A 289 -10.59 -8.65 -3.05
N ASP A 290 -9.96 -8.23 -1.96
CA ASP A 290 -8.53 -8.45 -1.69
C ASP A 290 -7.56 -7.69 -2.60
N LEU A 291 -8.05 -6.70 -3.37
CA LEU A 291 -7.18 -5.74 -4.06
C LEU A 291 -6.22 -5.09 -3.03
N ALA A 292 -4.93 -5.34 -3.20
CA ALA A 292 -3.87 -4.74 -2.40
C ALA A 292 -3.17 -3.66 -3.23
N ILE A 293 -3.17 -2.43 -2.70
CA ILE A 293 -2.49 -1.30 -3.33
C ILE A 293 -1.60 -0.59 -2.31
N THR A 294 -0.61 0.16 -2.80
CA THR A 294 0.03 1.20 -2.01
C THR A 294 -0.33 2.58 -2.51
N ILE A 295 -0.62 3.49 -1.57
CA ILE A 295 -0.78 4.92 -1.84
C ILE A 295 0.28 5.66 -1.02
N PHE A 296 1.19 6.36 -1.69
CA PHE A 296 2.43 6.90 -1.09
C PHE A 296 3.23 5.85 -0.29
N GLY A 297 3.31 4.63 -0.81
CA GLY A 297 4.03 3.52 -0.16
C GLY A 297 3.32 2.89 1.04
N GLN A 298 2.20 3.45 1.51
CA GLN A 298 1.39 2.81 2.56
C GLN A 298 0.43 1.79 1.94
N LEU A 299 0.41 0.58 2.51
CA LEU A 299 -0.46 -0.54 2.09
C LEU A 299 -1.92 -0.31 2.47
N TYR A 300 -2.81 -0.58 1.52
CA TYR A 300 -4.26 -0.63 1.69
C TYR A 300 -4.82 -1.89 1.02
N ILE A 301 -5.76 -2.55 1.69
CA ILE A 301 -6.44 -3.76 1.20
C ILE A 301 -7.93 -3.48 1.11
N ALA A 302 -8.52 -3.66 -0.07
CA ALA A 302 -9.93 -3.46 -0.31
C ALA A 302 -10.74 -4.62 0.27
N ARG A 303 -11.42 -4.41 1.41
CA ARG A 303 -12.29 -5.43 2.02
C ARG A 303 -13.65 -5.59 1.35
N ASN A 304 -14.17 -4.49 0.77
CA ASN A 304 -15.47 -4.46 0.09
C ASN A 304 -15.33 -3.91 -1.36
N GLY A 305 -14.20 -4.18 -2.01
CA GLY A 305 -13.88 -3.72 -3.37
C GLY A 305 -13.60 -2.23 -3.53
N ASN A 306 -13.66 -1.43 -2.45
CA ASN A 306 -13.40 0.01 -2.50
C ASN A 306 -12.41 0.45 -1.41
N ILE A 307 -11.45 1.29 -1.80
CA ILE A 307 -10.59 2.05 -0.89
C ILE A 307 -10.93 3.51 -1.07
N ASN A 308 -11.39 4.17 0.00
CA ASN A 308 -11.74 5.59 -0.01
C ASN A 308 -10.79 6.35 0.92
N LEU A 309 -10.03 7.29 0.35
CA LEU A 309 -9.12 8.17 1.10
C LEU A 309 -9.43 9.62 0.77
N TRP A 310 -9.30 10.50 1.76
CA TRP A 310 -9.43 11.95 1.56
C TRP A 310 -8.05 12.56 1.71
N MET A 311 -7.56 13.17 0.64
CA MET A 311 -6.17 13.65 0.57
C MET A 311 -6.14 15.09 0.09
N ARG A 312 -5.17 15.86 0.59
CA ARG A 312 -4.92 17.23 0.11
C ARG A 312 -4.68 17.22 -1.39
N ARG A 313 -4.99 18.33 -2.06
CA ARG A 313 -4.67 18.51 -3.49
C ARG A 313 -3.17 18.34 -3.74
N GLN A 314 -2.81 17.23 -4.39
CA GLN A 314 -1.42 16.87 -4.68
C GLN A 314 -1.34 15.80 -5.78
N ALA A 315 -0.12 15.52 -6.24
CA ALA A 315 0.17 14.33 -7.01
C ALA A 315 0.25 13.12 -6.09
N VAL A 316 -0.51 12.06 -6.38
CA VAL A 316 -0.61 10.85 -5.57
C VAL A 316 -0.06 9.68 -6.37
N GLU A 317 0.93 8.98 -5.81
CA GLU A 317 1.39 7.70 -6.36
C GLU A 317 0.45 6.58 -5.90
N VAL A 318 -0.05 5.82 -6.87
CA VAL A 318 -0.89 4.63 -6.67
C VAL A 318 -0.18 3.45 -7.34
N HIS A 319 -0.07 2.34 -6.61
CA HIS A 319 0.56 1.12 -7.11
C HIS A 319 -0.25 -0.10 -6.72
N VAL A 320 -0.66 -0.91 -7.70
CA VAL A 320 -1.32 -2.20 -7.49
C VAL A 320 -0.27 -3.24 -7.17
N LEU A 321 -0.33 -3.82 -5.97
CA LEU A 321 0.57 -4.92 -5.57
C LEU A 321 -0.01 -6.28 -5.96
N SER A 322 -1.33 -6.41 -5.90
CA SER A 322 -2.03 -7.65 -6.25
C SER A 322 -2.26 -7.76 -7.75
N GLU A 323 -1.21 -7.70 -8.57
CA GLU A 323 -1.35 -7.85 -10.03
C GLU A 323 -1.96 -9.20 -10.42
N VAL A 324 -1.74 -10.23 -9.59
CA VAL A 324 -2.43 -11.52 -9.66
C VAL A 324 -3.19 -11.75 -8.37
N ILE A 325 -4.48 -12.06 -8.47
CA ILE A 325 -5.31 -12.48 -7.34
C ILE A 325 -5.75 -13.92 -7.59
N GLN A 326 -5.27 -14.84 -6.77
CA GLN A 326 -5.62 -16.26 -6.88
C GLN A 326 -7.04 -16.50 -6.33
N ILE A 327 -7.93 -17.07 -7.15
CA ILE A 327 -9.28 -17.45 -6.72
C ILE A 327 -9.29 -18.92 -6.26
N SER A 328 -8.63 -19.80 -7.02
CA SER A 328 -8.40 -21.22 -6.70
C SER A 328 -7.14 -21.70 -7.41
N ASP A 329 -6.68 -22.94 -7.20
CA ASP A 329 -5.46 -23.47 -7.85
C ASP A 329 -5.44 -23.33 -9.39
N ASN A 330 -6.61 -23.27 -10.03
CA ASN A 330 -6.76 -23.21 -11.49
C ASN A 330 -7.57 -22.00 -11.99
N GLU A 331 -7.83 -21.02 -11.12
CA GLU A 331 -8.53 -19.78 -11.45
C GLU A 331 -7.85 -18.57 -10.79
N ARG A 332 -7.61 -17.51 -11.56
CA ARG A 332 -7.03 -16.26 -11.06
C ARG A 332 -7.57 -15.04 -11.78
N LEU A 333 -7.45 -13.88 -11.16
CA LEU A 333 -7.60 -12.58 -11.82
C LEU A 333 -6.21 -12.01 -12.11
N ARG A 334 -6.02 -11.45 -13.30
CA ARG A 334 -4.81 -10.71 -13.69
C ARG A 334 -5.15 -9.27 -13.97
N PHE A 335 -4.46 -8.34 -13.31
CA PHE A 335 -4.54 -6.92 -13.57
C PHE A 335 -4.10 -6.62 -15.00
N THR A 336 -4.88 -5.83 -15.74
CA THR A 336 -4.56 -5.45 -17.12
C THR A 336 -4.52 -3.94 -17.33
N GLY A 337 -4.99 -3.16 -16.35
CA GLY A 337 -4.95 -1.71 -16.42
C GLY A 337 -6.03 -1.04 -15.59
N TRP A 338 -6.36 0.19 -15.95
CA TRP A 338 -7.30 1.06 -15.28
C TRP A 338 -8.42 1.48 -16.24
N SER A 339 -9.57 1.87 -15.71
CA SER A 339 -10.74 2.32 -16.49
C SER A 339 -10.48 3.58 -17.34
N ASP A 340 -9.41 4.32 -17.07
CA ASP A 340 -8.97 5.48 -17.86
C ASP A 340 -7.95 5.11 -18.95
N GLY A 341 -7.71 3.82 -19.19
CA GLY A 341 -6.86 3.30 -20.27
C GLY A 341 -5.39 3.17 -19.93
N ASN A 342 -4.95 3.53 -18.72
CA ASN A 342 -3.59 3.29 -18.28
C ASN A 342 -3.37 1.78 -18.01
N VAL A 343 -2.23 1.23 -18.42
CA VAL A 343 -1.92 -0.21 -18.29
C VAL A 343 -0.89 -0.52 -17.19
N GLU A 344 -0.24 0.51 -16.66
CA GLU A 344 0.81 0.35 -15.65
C GLU A 344 0.19 0.06 -14.28
N SER A 345 0.71 -0.95 -13.58
CA SER A 345 0.30 -1.22 -12.19
C SER A 345 0.70 -0.10 -11.24
N ARG A 346 1.73 0.68 -11.60
CA ARG A 346 2.24 1.85 -10.85
C ARG A 346 2.09 3.14 -11.64
N ARG A 347 1.48 4.16 -11.04
CA ARG A 347 1.28 5.47 -11.67
C ARG A 347 1.13 6.62 -10.69
N ILE A 348 1.32 7.83 -11.19
CA ILE A 348 1.04 9.07 -10.47
C ILE A 348 -0.21 9.71 -11.06
N VAL A 349 -1.16 10.09 -10.18
CA VAL A 349 -2.39 10.80 -10.55
C VAL A 349 -2.44 12.16 -9.87
N LYS A 350 -2.94 13.18 -10.56
CA LYS A 350 -3.16 14.51 -9.98
C LYS A 350 -4.54 14.55 -9.33
N LEU A 351 -4.60 14.71 -8.01
CA LEU A 351 -5.85 14.77 -7.25
C LEU A 351 -6.28 16.24 -7.09
N GLU A 352 -6.84 16.83 -8.15
CA GLU A 352 -7.34 18.23 -8.13
C GLU A 352 -8.84 18.35 -7.86
N LYS A 353 -9.55 17.23 -7.94
CA LYS A 353 -10.98 17.07 -7.70
C LYS A 353 -11.22 15.63 -7.24
N PRO A 354 -12.43 15.28 -6.74
CA PRO A 354 -12.75 13.89 -6.43
C PRO A 354 -12.47 12.98 -7.63
N LEU A 355 -11.74 11.89 -7.39
CA LEU A 355 -11.23 11.01 -8.43
C LEU A 355 -11.56 9.56 -8.07
N THR A 356 -12.16 8.85 -9.03
CA THR A 356 -12.35 7.40 -8.95
C THR A 356 -11.43 6.73 -9.96
N LEU A 357 -10.59 5.81 -9.49
CA LEU A 357 -9.76 4.93 -10.29
C LEU A 357 -10.33 3.52 -10.17
N GLU A 358 -10.70 2.92 -11.28
CA GLU A 358 -11.22 1.56 -11.29
C GLU A 358 -10.21 0.65 -11.96
N THR A 359 -9.78 -0.39 -11.25
CA THR A 359 -8.85 -1.39 -11.77
C THR A 359 -9.59 -2.35 -12.70
N ILE A 360 -9.00 -2.67 -13.83
CA ILE A 360 -9.47 -3.69 -14.76
C ILE A 360 -8.66 -4.95 -14.52
N TYR A 361 -9.39 -6.05 -14.29
CA TYR A 361 -8.83 -7.39 -14.20
C TYR A 361 -9.46 -8.27 -15.27
N GLN A 362 -8.65 -9.16 -15.84
CA GLN A 362 -9.12 -10.26 -16.66
C GLN A 362 -9.09 -11.55 -15.85
N ARG A 363 -10.18 -12.31 -15.91
CA ARG A 363 -10.23 -13.65 -15.35
C ARG A 363 -9.43 -14.60 -16.23
N GLN A 364 -8.65 -15.46 -15.61
CA GLN A 364 -7.80 -16.44 -16.27
C GLN A 364 -8.00 -17.83 -15.67
N PHE A 365 -7.97 -18.84 -16.53
CA PHE A 365 -8.04 -20.25 -16.15
C PHE A 365 -6.79 -21.00 -16.60
N ARG A 366 -6.44 -22.02 -15.84
CA ARG A 366 -5.27 -22.86 -16.11
C ARG A 366 -5.60 -23.97 -17.10
N LEU A 367 -4.71 -24.15 -18.08
CA LEU A 367 -4.68 -25.33 -18.95
C LEU A 367 -3.66 -26.33 -18.38
N ILE A 368 -4.15 -27.53 -18.06
CA ILE A 368 -3.40 -28.58 -17.39
C ILE A 368 -3.18 -29.70 -18.40
N PHE A 369 -1.91 -30.07 -18.61
CA PHE A 369 -1.54 -31.18 -19.49
C PHE A 369 -1.13 -32.40 -18.65
N GLU A 370 -1.78 -33.54 -18.85
CA GLU A 370 -1.34 -34.80 -18.19
C GLU A 370 -0.05 -35.35 -18.82
N ASP A 371 0.17 -35.10 -20.11
CA ASP A 371 1.37 -35.50 -20.85
C ASP A 371 1.78 -34.39 -21.82
N THR A 372 2.97 -33.86 -21.65
CA THR A 372 3.53 -32.75 -22.44
C THR A 372 4.46 -33.21 -23.56
N TYR A 373 4.90 -34.48 -23.56
CA TYR A 373 5.93 -35.00 -24.48
C TYR A 373 5.52 -34.89 -25.96
N ASN A 374 4.21 -34.85 -26.22
CA ASN A 374 3.62 -34.91 -27.55
C ASN A 374 3.17 -33.55 -28.09
N ILE A 375 3.31 -32.47 -27.31
CA ILE A 375 2.85 -31.12 -27.66
C ILE A 375 3.99 -30.38 -28.35
N ILE A 376 3.72 -29.80 -29.52
CA ILE A 376 4.74 -29.15 -30.36
C ILE A 376 4.72 -27.64 -30.19
N LEU A 377 3.54 -27.04 -30.19
CA LEU A 377 3.35 -25.61 -29.99
C LEU A 377 2.12 -25.38 -29.14
N ILE A 378 2.33 -24.68 -28.03
CA ILE A 378 1.32 -23.98 -27.28
C ILE A 378 1.48 -22.51 -27.67
N PRO A 379 0.40 -21.76 -27.96
CA PRO A 379 0.53 -20.33 -28.25
C PRO A 379 1.32 -19.67 -27.11
N SER A 380 2.46 -19.09 -27.45
CA SER A 380 3.35 -18.43 -26.51
C SER A 380 2.68 -17.15 -26.04
N SER A 381 1.87 -17.23 -25.00
CA SER A 381 1.66 -16.11 -24.08
C SER A 381 0.74 -16.50 -22.94
N MET A 382 1.34 -16.43 -21.74
CA MET A 382 0.81 -15.97 -20.45
C MET A 382 1.33 -16.96 -19.41
N GLU A 383 2.49 -16.62 -18.85
CA GLU A 383 3.08 -17.18 -17.63
C GLU A 383 2.43 -18.49 -17.15
N GLU A 384 3.06 -19.65 -17.41
CA GLU A 384 2.70 -20.93 -16.76
C GLU A 384 1.33 -21.57 -17.14
N ASN A 385 0.91 -21.50 -18.41
CA ASN A 385 -0.32 -22.13 -18.96
C ASN A 385 -1.65 -21.49 -18.49
N TRP A 386 -1.67 -20.18 -18.27
CA TRP A 386 -2.87 -19.45 -17.89
C TRP A 386 -3.45 -18.71 -19.09
N TYR A 387 -4.76 -18.80 -19.30
CA TYR A 387 -5.42 -18.20 -20.46
C TYR A 387 -6.62 -17.36 -20.04
N VAL A 388 -6.85 -16.26 -20.75
CA VAL A 388 -7.97 -15.36 -20.49
C VAL A 388 -9.30 -16.08 -20.75
N GLU A 389 -10.28 -15.84 -19.89
CA GLU A 389 -11.65 -16.34 -20.05
C GLU A 389 -12.22 -15.95 -21.43
N ASN A 390 -12.91 -16.88 -22.08
CA ASN A 390 -13.44 -16.83 -23.43
C ASN A 390 -12.40 -16.69 -24.56
N SER A 391 -11.10 -16.82 -24.28
CA SER A 391 -10.08 -16.85 -25.33
C SER A 391 -10.08 -18.18 -26.08
N ASN A 392 -9.70 -18.12 -27.36
CA ASN A 392 -9.49 -19.31 -28.19
C ASN A 392 -8.03 -19.74 -28.14
N VAL A 393 -7.77 -20.97 -27.71
CA VAL A 393 -6.43 -21.56 -27.65
C VAL A 393 -6.32 -22.66 -28.69
N ASN A 394 -5.33 -22.54 -29.57
CA ASN A 394 -5.02 -23.54 -30.59
C ASN A 394 -3.79 -24.34 -30.15
N ILE A 395 -3.97 -25.62 -29.83
CA ILE A 395 -2.90 -26.50 -29.35
C ILE A 395 -2.46 -27.41 -30.49
N SER A 396 -1.19 -27.32 -30.88
CA SER A 396 -0.62 -28.17 -31.93
C SER A 396 0.06 -29.39 -31.32
N VAL A 397 -0.45 -30.57 -31.66
CA VAL A 397 -0.02 -31.85 -31.11
C VAL A 397 0.58 -32.70 -32.22
N LYS A 398 1.64 -33.45 -31.91
CA LYS A 398 2.21 -34.43 -32.85
C LYS A 398 1.27 -35.61 -32.99
N ALA A 399 0.49 -35.63 -34.06
CA ALA A 399 -0.51 -36.67 -34.31
C ALA A 399 0.14 -37.99 -34.71
N ILE A 400 1.22 -37.95 -35.51
CA ILE A 400 1.95 -39.14 -35.95
C ILE A 400 3.40 -39.07 -35.47
N GLN A 401 3.84 -40.12 -34.79
CA GLN A 401 5.18 -40.23 -34.24
C GLN A 401 5.85 -41.49 -34.76
N TYR A 402 6.76 -41.34 -35.71
CA TYR A 402 7.59 -42.43 -36.19
C TYR A 402 8.65 -42.78 -35.13
N ILE A 403 8.56 -43.99 -34.59
CA ILE A 403 9.60 -44.55 -33.71
C ILE A 403 10.73 -45.11 -34.59
N ASN A 404 10.36 -45.74 -35.71
CA ASN A 404 11.25 -46.20 -36.77
C ASN A 404 10.44 -46.38 -38.08
N ASN A 405 11.08 -46.90 -39.14
CA ASN A 405 10.46 -47.08 -40.46
C ASN A 405 9.27 -48.06 -40.50
N SER A 406 9.05 -48.86 -39.46
CA SER A 406 7.99 -49.89 -39.42
C SER A 406 7.11 -49.81 -38.17
N THR A 407 7.33 -48.81 -37.31
CA THR A 407 6.57 -48.60 -36.06
C THR A 407 6.30 -47.12 -35.86
N ARG A 408 5.02 -46.77 -35.65
CA ARG A 408 4.60 -45.40 -35.34
C ARG A 408 3.54 -45.39 -34.23
N LYS A 409 3.43 -44.29 -33.48
CA LYS A 409 2.28 -44.00 -32.62
C LYS A 409 1.39 -42.97 -33.31
N VAL A 410 0.08 -43.23 -33.35
CA VAL A 410 -0.91 -42.34 -33.95
C VAL A 410 -1.92 -41.90 -32.91
N LEU A 411 -2.19 -40.60 -32.84
CA LEU A 411 -3.22 -40.01 -31.99
C LEU A 411 -4.60 -40.49 -32.47
N THR A 412 -5.32 -41.20 -31.63
CA THR A 412 -6.67 -41.71 -31.95
C THR A 412 -7.78 -40.91 -31.26
N SER A 413 -7.48 -40.34 -30.10
CA SER A 413 -8.40 -39.47 -29.38
C SER A 413 -7.67 -38.58 -28.39
N TYR A 414 -8.33 -37.50 -27.98
CA TYR A 414 -7.92 -36.65 -26.86
C TYR A 414 -9.09 -36.46 -25.91
N PHE A 415 -8.80 -36.10 -24.66
CA PHE A 415 -9.81 -35.86 -23.63
C PHE A 415 -9.71 -34.42 -23.14
N ILE A 416 -10.84 -33.72 -23.13
CA ILE A 416 -11.00 -32.42 -22.49
C ILE A 416 -11.87 -32.64 -21.25
N ASN A 417 -11.33 -32.43 -20.05
CA ASN A 417 -12.07 -32.65 -18.79
C ASN A 417 -12.77 -34.02 -18.77
N ASP A 418 -12.03 -35.07 -19.12
CA ASP A 418 -12.46 -36.48 -19.20
C ASP A 418 -13.49 -36.82 -20.31
N VAL A 419 -13.84 -35.87 -21.19
CA VAL A 419 -14.69 -36.11 -22.36
C VAL A 419 -13.82 -36.49 -23.57
N GLU A 420 -14.04 -37.68 -24.14
CA GLU A 420 -13.27 -38.20 -25.28
C GLU A 420 -13.71 -37.59 -26.62
N HIS A 421 -12.74 -37.17 -27.42
CA HIS A 421 -12.90 -36.67 -28.78
C HIS A 421 -12.07 -37.52 -29.73
N SER A 422 -12.71 -38.19 -30.69
CA SER A 422 -12.02 -39.01 -31.69
C SER A 422 -11.24 -38.14 -32.68
N VAL A 423 -10.08 -38.65 -33.08
CA VAL A 423 -9.17 -38.02 -34.04
C VAL A 423 -8.99 -38.94 -35.23
N SER A 424 -9.18 -38.37 -36.42
CA SER A 424 -8.83 -39.00 -37.69
C SER A 424 -8.07 -37.98 -38.52
N THR A 425 -6.75 -38.17 -38.61
CA THR A 425 -5.87 -37.34 -39.42
C THR A 425 -4.83 -38.20 -40.14
N GLN A 426 -4.44 -37.78 -41.35
CA GLN A 426 -3.30 -38.33 -42.07
C GLN A 426 -2.08 -37.41 -41.99
N GLU A 427 -2.21 -36.26 -41.35
CA GLU A 427 -1.15 -35.28 -41.16
C GLU A 427 -0.34 -35.58 -39.88
N ASP A 428 0.94 -35.19 -39.89
CA ASP A 428 1.82 -35.37 -38.73
C ASP A 428 1.43 -34.48 -37.54
N LEU A 429 0.70 -33.39 -37.80
CA LEU A 429 0.22 -32.43 -36.81
C LEU A 429 -1.30 -32.48 -36.70
N PHE A 430 -1.82 -32.27 -35.50
CA PHE A 430 -3.25 -32.07 -35.24
C PHE A 430 -3.46 -30.85 -34.36
N ILE A 431 -4.42 -30.01 -34.73
CA ILE A 431 -4.73 -28.76 -34.02
C ILE A 431 -6.03 -28.94 -33.24
N ILE A 432 -5.94 -28.82 -31.92
CA ILE A 432 -7.10 -28.79 -31.02
C ILE A 432 -7.45 -27.33 -30.76
N ARG A 433 -8.72 -26.97 -30.92
CA ARG A 433 -9.22 -25.62 -30.63
C ARG A 433 -10.08 -25.68 -29.37
N ILE A 434 -9.71 -24.89 -28.37
CA ILE A 434 -10.38 -24.87 -27.07
C ILE A 434 -10.81 -23.43 -26.76
N VAL A 435 -12.07 -23.25 -26.36
CA VAL A 435 -12.54 -21.99 -25.75
C VAL A 435 -12.33 -22.14 -24.25
N ILE A 436 -11.62 -21.19 -23.65
CA ILE A 436 -11.30 -21.25 -22.21
C ILE A 436 -12.40 -20.58 -21.41
N ASP A 437 -13.38 -21.33 -20.92
CA ASP A 437 -14.44 -20.83 -20.03
C ASP A 437 -14.28 -21.33 -18.57
N GLN A 438 -13.40 -22.29 -18.36
CA GLN A 438 -13.03 -22.86 -17.06
C GLN A 438 -11.63 -23.48 -17.15
N ALA A 439 -11.15 -24.06 -16.04
CA ALA A 439 -9.93 -24.86 -16.05
C ALA A 439 -10.09 -26.06 -16.99
N VAL A 440 -9.09 -26.29 -17.85
CA VAL A 440 -9.11 -27.36 -18.84
C VAL A 440 -8.00 -28.35 -18.57
N LYS A 441 -8.36 -29.62 -18.46
CA LYS A 441 -7.45 -30.75 -18.34
C LYS A 441 -7.40 -31.51 -19.68
N LEU A 442 -6.23 -31.57 -20.29
CA LEU A 442 -6.01 -32.18 -21.59
C LEU A 442 -5.17 -33.46 -21.47
N LYS A 443 -5.67 -34.53 -22.10
CA LYS A 443 -5.01 -35.84 -22.16
C LYS A 443 -5.06 -36.40 -23.59
N PHE A 444 -4.04 -37.14 -23.99
CA PHE A 444 -3.94 -37.74 -25.32
C PHE A 444 -3.94 -39.27 -25.24
N LYS A 445 -4.57 -39.92 -26.22
CA LYS A 445 -4.54 -41.37 -26.39
C LYS A 445 -3.94 -41.72 -27.74
N TYR A 446 -2.83 -42.44 -27.68
CA TYR A 446 -2.11 -42.93 -28.85
C TYR A 446 -2.27 -44.42 -28.98
N VAL A 447 -2.34 -44.88 -30.23
CA VAL A 447 -2.30 -46.29 -30.58
C VAL A 447 -1.02 -46.56 -31.37
N THR A 448 -0.28 -47.59 -30.97
CA THR A 448 0.86 -48.10 -31.72
C THR A 448 0.35 -48.74 -33.01
N GLN A 449 0.96 -48.40 -34.14
CA GLN A 449 0.72 -49.03 -35.42
C GLN A 449 2.01 -49.62 -35.97
N TYR A 450 1.89 -50.77 -36.60
CA TYR A 450 2.99 -51.44 -37.29
C TYR A 450 2.71 -51.49 -38.78
N PHE A 451 3.76 -51.31 -39.58
CA PHE A 451 3.66 -51.44 -41.03
C PHE A 451 3.71 -52.92 -41.40
N ILE A 452 2.68 -53.41 -42.10
CA ILE A 452 2.59 -54.77 -42.60
C ILE A 452 2.88 -54.75 -44.10
N LYS A 453 3.97 -55.43 -44.48
CA LYS A 453 4.44 -55.46 -45.86
C LYS A 453 4.12 -56.81 -46.50
N GLY A 454 3.59 -56.77 -47.71
CA GLY A 454 3.28 -57.95 -48.51
C GLY A 454 4.42 -58.32 -49.43
N TYR A 455 4.61 -59.62 -49.64
CA TYR A 455 5.52 -60.12 -50.66
C TYR A 455 4.83 -61.24 -51.42
N SER A 456 4.84 -61.11 -52.74
CA SER A 456 4.28 -62.11 -53.65
C SER A 456 5.11 -62.09 -54.93
N LYS A 457 5.45 -63.28 -55.43
CA LYS A 457 6.31 -63.43 -56.60
C LYS A 457 5.60 -63.09 -57.92
N PHE A 458 4.30 -63.36 -58.01
CA PHE A 458 3.58 -63.36 -59.30
C PHE A 458 2.40 -62.37 -59.36
N SER A 459 1.95 -61.83 -58.23
CA SER A 459 0.77 -60.96 -58.16
C SER A 459 0.98 -59.85 -57.14
N ARG A 460 0.38 -58.68 -57.36
CA ARG A 460 0.44 -57.55 -56.43
C ARG A 460 -0.26 -57.90 -55.13
N VAL A 461 0.34 -57.53 -54.00
CA VAL A 461 -0.33 -57.64 -52.69
C VAL A 461 -1.14 -56.37 -52.44
N LEU A 462 -2.40 -56.57 -52.06
CA LEU A 462 -3.36 -55.57 -51.59
C LEU A 462 -3.47 -55.67 -50.06
N GLY A 463 -3.77 -54.55 -49.41
CA GLY A 463 -3.84 -54.48 -47.94
C GLY A 463 -2.48 -54.25 -47.25
N GLU A 464 -1.45 -53.84 -47.98
CA GLU A 464 -0.22 -53.34 -47.34
C GLU A 464 -0.49 -51.99 -46.67
N GLY A 465 0.05 -51.78 -45.47
CA GLY A 465 -0.16 -50.53 -44.76
C GLY A 465 0.08 -50.57 -43.27
N TRP A 466 -0.33 -49.51 -42.60
CA TRP A 466 -0.22 -49.36 -41.15
C TRP A 466 -1.47 -49.92 -40.46
N TYR A 467 -1.25 -50.85 -39.53
CA TYR A 467 -2.32 -51.48 -38.76
C TYR A 467 -2.12 -51.24 -37.26
N PRO A 468 -3.20 -50.95 -36.49
CA PRO A 468 -3.13 -50.90 -35.03
C PRO A 468 -2.60 -52.20 -34.41
N GLU A 469 -1.80 -52.07 -33.37
CA GLU A 469 -1.42 -53.18 -32.51
C GLU A 469 -2.66 -53.90 -31.97
N GLY A 470 -2.64 -55.23 -32.02
CA GLY A 470 -3.75 -56.10 -31.63
C GLY A 470 -4.85 -56.28 -32.69
N SER A 471 -4.86 -55.47 -33.75
CA SER A 471 -5.84 -55.57 -34.84
C SER A 471 -5.55 -56.73 -35.80
N GLU A 472 -6.51 -57.04 -36.69
CA GLU A 472 -6.34 -58.02 -37.76
C GLU A 472 -5.99 -57.30 -39.07
N ALA A 473 -4.81 -57.60 -39.61
CA ALA A 473 -4.42 -57.19 -40.96
C ALA A 473 -4.85 -58.26 -41.97
N ILE A 474 -5.61 -57.83 -42.98
CA ILE A 474 -6.08 -58.71 -44.06
C ILE A 474 -5.36 -58.29 -45.33
N LEU A 475 -4.46 -59.14 -45.80
CA LEU A 475 -3.74 -58.95 -47.06
C LEU A 475 -4.25 -59.95 -48.08
N SER A 476 -4.30 -59.56 -49.35
CA SER A 476 -4.69 -60.46 -50.43
C SER A 476 -3.84 -60.23 -51.67
N VAL A 477 -3.69 -61.26 -52.49
CA VAL A 477 -3.16 -61.09 -53.84
C VAL A 477 -4.29 -60.66 -54.78
N ASP A 478 -4.01 -59.68 -55.65
CA ASP A 478 -4.99 -59.11 -56.59
C ASP A 478 -5.55 -60.18 -57.54
N ASN A 479 -4.64 -60.93 -58.17
CA ASN A 479 -4.93 -62.18 -58.87
C ASN A 479 -4.44 -63.38 -58.04
N ASP A 480 -5.25 -64.42 -57.90
CA ASP A 480 -4.94 -65.70 -57.21
C ASP A 480 -4.53 -66.83 -58.15
N SER A 481 -4.58 -66.57 -59.47
CA SER A 481 -4.11 -67.46 -60.52
C SER A 481 -3.43 -66.63 -61.60
N VAL A 482 -2.12 -66.82 -61.77
CA VAL A 482 -1.30 -66.10 -62.75
C VAL A 482 -0.80 -67.10 -63.80
N PRO A 483 -0.96 -66.86 -65.11
CA PRO A 483 -0.48 -67.77 -66.14
C PRO A 483 1.03 -68.03 -66.03
N MET A 484 1.47 -69.28 -66.24
CA MET A 484 2.89 -69.58 -66.34
C MET A 484 3.49 -68.95 -67.59
N GLU A 485 4.76 -68.54 -67.54
CA GLU A 485 5.44 -68.08 -68.75
C GLU A 485 5.72 -69.23 -69.73
N GLY A 486 5.70 -68.93 -71.04
CA GLY A 486 6.03 -69.87 -72.11
C GLY A 486 4.92 -70.85 -72.48
N LEU A 487 5.31 -71.97 -73.10
CA LEU A 487 4.38 -72.96 -73.68
C LEU A 487 3.38 -73.51 -72.64
N LEU A 488 3.82 -73.66 -71.39
CA LEU A 488 2.99 -74.16 -70.29
C LEU A 488 1.80 -73.24 -69.98
N GLY A 489 1.97 -71.92 -70.08
CA GLY A 489 0.85 -70.97 -69.94
C GLY A 489 -0.12 -71.00 -71.11
N LEU A 490 0.38 -71.15 -72.33
CA LEU A 490 -0.43 -71.23 -73.56
C LEU A 490 -1.37 -72.45 -73.57
N ILE A 491 -0.98 -73.54 -72.90
CA ILE A 491 -1.82 -74.73 -72.71
C ILE A 491 -2.52 -74.75 -71.34
N GLY A 492 -2.73 -73.57 -70.73
CA GLY A 492 -3.57 -73.40 -69.53
C GLY A 492 -2.90 -73.68 -68.19
N GLY A 493 -1.57 -73.67 -68.11
CA GLY A 493 -0.82 -73.79 -66.87
C GLY A 493 -0.79 -72.49 -66.08
N THR A 494 -1.03 -72.55 -64.78
CA THR A 494 -1.09 -71.37 -63.91
C THR A 494 -0.28 -71.58 -62.63
N TYR A 495 0.33 -70.53 -62.10
CA TYR A 495 0.72 -70.49 -60.69
C TYR A 495 -0.50 -70.05 -59.90
N ASN A 496 -0.94 -70.87 -58.96
CA ASN A 496 -2.07 -70.56 -58.09
C ASN A 496 -1.54 -70.18 -56.71
N ALA A 497 -2.08 -69.12 -56.12
CA ALA A 497 -1.75 -68.75 -54.75
C ALA A 497 -2.33 -69.80 -53.80
N ASP A 498 -1.54 -70.24 -52.83
CA ASP A 498 -1.98 -71.25 -51.85
C ASP A 498 -3.11 -70.73 -50.96
N SER A 499 -3.16 -69.41 -50.79
CA SER A 499 -4.32 -68.70 -50.26
C SER A 499 -4.45 -67.34 -50.93
N LYS A 500 -5.66 -66.97 -51.33
CA LYS A 500 -5.97 -65.63 -51.84
C LYS A 500 -5.82 -64.55 -50.77
N THR A 501 -6.08 -64.89 -49.51
CA THR A 501 -6.13 -63.95 -48.38
C THR A 501 -5.33 -64.48 -47.20
N LYS A 502 -4.56 -63.62 -46.55
CA LYS A 502 -3.85 -63.91 -45.30
C LYS A 502 -4.36 -62.97 -44.20
N ARG A 503 -4.78 -63.55 -43.08
CA ARG A 503 -5.16 -62.81 -41.87
C ARG A 503 -4.01 -62.89 -40.89
N LEU A 504 -3.49 -61.74 -40.47
CA LEU A 504 -2.41 -61.62 -39.52
C LEU A 504 -2.89 -60.85 -38.30
N ARG A 505 -2.69 -61.40 -37.10
CA ARG A 505 -2.87 -60.63 -35.87
C ARG A 505 -1.63 -59.78 -35.66
N VAL A 506 -1.81 -58.46 -35.64
CA VAL A 506 -0.72 -57.50 -35.62
C VAL A 506 -0.17 -57.38 -34.20
N THR A 507 0.99 -57.96 -33.94
CA THR A 507 1.67 -57.87 -32.63
C THR A 507 3.03 -57.17 -32.73
N GLY A 508 3.40 -56.69 -33.92
CA GLY A 508 4.69 -56.08 -34.23
C GLY A 508 4.82 -55.81 -35.74
N PRO A 509 5.99 -55.35 -36.22
CA PRO A 509 6.30 -55.33 -37.65
C PRO A 509 6.29 -56.75 -38.22
N MET A 510 5.52 -57.01 -39.27
CA MET A 510 5.38 -58.34 -39.86
C MET A 510 5.39 -58.28 -41.38
N GLU A 511 5.82 -59.38 -42.00
CA GLU A 511 5.81 -59.56 -43.43
C GLU A 511 4.84 -60.68 -43.83
N ALA A 512 3.98 -60.42 -44.80
CA ALA A 512 3.04 -61.38 -45.36
C ALA A 512 3.59 -61.94 -46.67
N HIS A 513 4.25 -63.10 -46.58
CA HIS A 513 4.69 -63.85 -47.77
C HIS A 513 3.54 -64.73 -48.29
N PHE A 514 3.22 -64.60 -49.59
CA PHE A 514 2.26 -65.44 -50.32
C PHE A 514 3.00 -66.52 -51.10
N ALA A 515 2.69 -67.77 -50.77
CA ALA A 515 3.21 -68.95 -51.45
C ALA A 515 2.34 -69.29 -52.67
N TRP A 516 2.98 -69.87 -53.68
CA TRP A 516 2.39 -70.16 -54.99
C TRP A 516 2.75 -71.58 -55.42
N THR A 517 1.74 -72.36 -55.78
CA THR A 517 1.89 -73.71 -56.28
C THR A 517 1.63 -73.78 -57.78
N PRO A 518 2.48 -74.49 -58.55
CA PRO A 518 2.24 -74.66 -59.97
C PRO A 518 1.09 -75.65 -60.21
N ASN A 519 0.11 -75.23 -61.02
CA ASN A 519 -1.03 -76.04 -61.44
C ASN A 519 -0.87 -76.48 -62.90
N TYR A 520 -0.57 -77.78 -63.07
CA TYR A 520 -0.40 -78.40 -64.38
C TYR A 520 -1.62 -79.20 -64.85
N ARG A 521 -2.79 -79.10 -64.20
CA ARG A 521 -3.96 -79.93 -64.56
C ARG A 521 -4.37 -79.79 -66.03
N LEU A 522 -4.56 -78.56 -66.54
CA LEU A 522 -4.85 -78.35 -67.97
C LEU A 522 -3.67 -78.71 -68.88
N PRO A 523 -2.43 -78.29 -68.59
CA PRO A 523 -1.28 -78.71 -69.39
C PRO A 523 -1.13 -80.22 -69.51
N THR A 524 -1.32 -80.96 -68.41
CA THR A 524 -1.23 -82.43 -68.40
C THR A 524 -2.40 -83.08 -69.11
N THR A 525 -3.64 -82.62 -68.94
CA THR A 525 -4.78 -83.18 -69.69
C THR A 525 -4.69 -82.87 -71.18
N ILE A 526 -4.32 -81.64 -71.58
CA ILE A 526 -4.11 -81.28 -72.99
C ILE A 526 -2.96 -82.09 -73.58
N SER A 527 -1.86 -82.27 -72.85
CA SER A 527 -0.74 -83.12 -73.30
C SER A 527 -1.17 -84.58 -73.45
N LEU A 528 -1.93 -85.14 -72.50
CA LEU A 528 -2.47 -86.50 -72.59
C LEU A 528 -3.49 -86.66 -73.72
N PHE A 529 -4.34 -85.65 -73.96
CA PHE A 529 -5.30 -85.65 -75.06
C PHE A 529 -4.59 -85.52 -76.42
N ALA A 530 -3.55 -84.68 -76.52
CA ALA A 530 -2.72 -84.58 -77.71
C ALA A 530 -1.98 -85.91 -77.99
N ILE A 531 -1.45 -86.58 -76.97
CA ILE A 531 -0.85 -87.92 -77.09
C ILE A 531 -1.92 -88.95 -77.54
N GLY A 532 -3.10 -88.96 -76.91
CA GLY A 532 -4.20 -89.86 -77.26
C GLY A 532 -4.73 -89.63 -78.68
N LEU A 533 -4.86 -88.38 -79.11
CA LEU A 533 -5.22 -88.01 -80.47
C LEU A 533 -4.15 -88.46 -81.48
N SER A 534 -2.87 -88.33 -81.12
CA SER A 534 -1.74 -88.81 -81.93
C SER A 534 -1.81 -90.32 -82.16
N ILE A 535 -2.10 -91.09 -81.08
CA ILE A 535 -2.27 -92.56 -81.15
C ILE A 535 -3.53 -92.92 -81.96
N GLY A 536 -4.64 -92.19 -81.78
CA GLY A 536 -5.89 -92.41 -82.52
C GLY A 536 -5.74 -92.16 -84.04
N ILE A 537 -5.03 -91.09 -84.43
CA ILE A 537 -4.71 -90.78 -85.83
C ILE A 537 -3.79 -91.87 -86.42
N LEU A 538 -2.78 -92.32 -85.67
CA LEU A 538 -1.89 -93.40 -86.11
C LEU A 538 -2.66 -94.71 -86.35
N SER A 539 -3.61 -95.02 -85.47
CA SER A 539 -4.49 -96.19 -85.58
C SER A 539 -5.42 -96.11 -86.80
N LEU A 540 -6.01 -94.94 -87.06
CA LEU A 540 -6.85 -94.68 -88.23
C LEU A 540 -6.07 -94.79 -89.55
N LEU A 541 -4.81 -94.33 -89.58
CA LEU A 541 -3.93 -94.47 -90.75
C LEU A 541 -3.61 -95.95 -91.04
N ILE A 542 -3.43 -96.78 -90.01
CA ILE A 542 -3.20 -98.22 -90.16
C ILE A 542 -4.47 -98.92 -90.71
N VAL A 543 -5.66 -98.60 -90.20
CA VAL A 543 -6.93 -99.20 -90.66
C VAL A 543 -7.29 -98.79 -92.10
N ARG A 544 -7.02 -97.53 -92.49
CA ARG A 544 -7.28 -97.06 -93.86
C ARG A 544 -6.39 -97.74 -94.90
N ARG A 545 -5.18 -98.16 -94.51
CA ARG A 545 -4.26 -98.92 -95.37
C ARG A 545 -4.74 -100.36 -95.62
N HIS A 546 -5.47 -100.95 -94.68
CA HIS A 546 -5.91 -102.35 -94.76
C HIS A 546 -7.14 -102.56 -95.68
N ARG A 547 -8.06 -101.59 -95.78
CA ARG A 547 -9.32 -101.72 -96.56
C ARG A 547 -9.19 -101.63 -98.08
N LYS A 548 -8.02 -101.30 -98.64
CA LYS A 548 -7.79 -101.16 -100.10
C LYS A 548 -7.29 -102.43 -100.80
N ARG A 549 -7.14 -103.56 -100.10
CA ARG A 549 -6.35 -104.72 -100.60
C ARG A 549 -7.14 -106.00 -100.96
N THR A 550 -8.47 -106.06 -100.89
CA THR A 550 -9.23 -107.33 -101.04
C THR A 550 -10.32 -107.35 -102.13
N SER A 551 -10.14 -106.63 -103.24
CA SER A 551 -11.04 -106.71 -104.42
C SER A 551 -10.30 -107.22 -105.68
N SER A 552 -10.13 -108.54 -105.84
CA SER A 552 -9.83 -109.29 -107.09
C SER A 552 -9.53 -110.78 -106.79
N THR A 553 -10.02 -111.73 -107.61
CA THR A 553 -9.99 -113.24 -107.58
C THR A 553 -11.23 -113.87 -106.93
N ASP A 554 -12.08 -114.71 -107.55
CA ASP A 554 -11.88 -115.77 -108.56
C ASP A 554 -13.05 -115.96 -109.55
N SER A 555 -12.70 -116.60 -110.68
CA SER A 555 -13.53 -117.27 -111.70
C SER A 555 -14.04 -118.64 -111.25
#